data_AF-A0A6A4FYR4-F1
#
_entry.id   AF-A0A6A4FYR4-F1
#
_cell.length_a   1.000
_cell.length_b   1.000
_cell.length_c   1.000
_cell.angle_alpha   90.00
_cell.angle_beta   90.00
_cell.angle_gamma   90.00
#
_symmetry.space_group_name_H-M   'P 1'
#
loop_
_entity.id
_entity.type
_entity.pdbx_description
1 polymer ?
#
loop_
_entity_poly.entity_id
_entity_poly.type
_entity_poly.pdbx_seq_one_letter_code
_entity_poly.pdbx_strand_id
1 'polypeptide(L)'
;MRVELKDLAPLLLKKERVNGDIDPAVLTDMLRGGMAANERRKQLVKVVEQHPVLSDRDMVYRNHSERYLFGLKKAFHYVKLVHDGSYSDEEQSILLNALGEQVPFDLHREMFIPTIENQGTDEQQAKWLPLATTYRIIGAYAQTGLGKTATHAIVIARLFLDDNDVGVQSFIVQIRSLEDHKPLPGIKVRDIGPKIGFNAVDNGDCSFQNVRIPRENMLMRYAKVQPDGSFVKPESDKLVYLTMVQVRAGLIKALGERLAAATTITTRFSAARIQGRRPDGKGEFQVLDYQNQQHALFPLIAIAYASKFAGSVGQSF
;
A
#
# COMPACT_ATOMS: atom_id res chain seq x y z
N MET A 1 -21.99 11.33 43.51
CA MET A 1 -20.68 11.72 42.95
C MET A 1 -20.75 11.49 41.44
N ARG A 2 -20.49 12.50 40.60
CA ARG A 2 -20.46 12.31 39.13
C ARG A 2 -19.30 11.37 38.81
N VAL A 3 -19.55 10.28 38.08
CA VAL A 3 -18.49 9.38 37.59
C VAL A 3 -17.75 10.12 36.49
N GLU A 4 -16.42 10.22 36.60
CA GLU A 4 -15.59 10.85 35.58
C GLU A 4 -15.65 10.07 34.26
N LEU A 5 -15.49 10.76 33.12
CA LEU A 5 -15.62 10.13 31.80
C LEU A 5 -14.61 8.97 31.61
N LYS A 6 -13.40 9.09 32.18
CA LYS A 6 -12.37 8.04 32.13
C LYS A 6 -12.82 6.72 32.78
N ASP A 7 -13.67 6.81 33.81
CA ASP A 7 -14.16 5.66 34.58
C ASP A 7 -15.49 5.16 34.01
N LEU A 8 -16.29 6.07 33.42
CA LEU A 8 -17.58 5.75 32.79
C LEU A 8 -17.43 5.10 31.41
N ALA A 9 -16.52 5.59 30.58
CA ALA A 9 -16.35 5.14 29.19
C ALA A 9 -16.13 3.62 29.05
N PRO A 10 -15.29 2.95 29.87
CA PRO A 10 -15.15 1.49 29.83
C PRO A 10 -16.45 0.74 30.13
N LEU A 11 -17.27 1.26 31.06
CA LEU A 11 -18.56 0.66 31.44
C LEU A 11 -19.57 0.77 30.30
N LEU A 12 -19.65 1.93 29.64
CA LEU A 12 -20.52 2.14 28.47
C LEU A 12 -20.12 1.21 27.33
N LEU A 13 -18.83 1.11 27.01
CA LEU A 13 -18.34 0.18 25.99
C LEU A 13 -18.60 -1.28 26.35
N LYS A 14 -18.50 -1.66 27.62
CA LYS A 14 -18.83 -3.01 28.08
C LYS A 14 -20.31 -3.31 27.86
N LYS A 15 -21.20 -2.35 28.19
CA LYS A 15 -22.64 -2.46 27.94
C LYS A 15 -22.93 -2.66 26.45
N GLU A 16 -22.37 -1.83 25.56
CA GLU A 16 -22.59 -1.98 24.12
C GLU A 16 -22.11 -3.34 23.56
N ARG A 17 -21.00 -3.87 24.08
CA ARG A 17 -20.48 -5.18 23.65
C ARG A 17 -21.36 -6.37 24.04
N VAL A 18 -22.13 -6.26 25.12
CA VAL A 18 -23.02 -7.34 25.59
C VAL A 18 -24.32 -7.39 24.77
N ASN A 19 -24.71 -6.28 24.15
CA ASN A 19 -25.97 -6.14 23.42
C ASN A 19 -25.89 -6.58 21.95
N GLY A 20 -24.83 -7.25 21.53
CA GLY A 20 -24.66 -7.69 20.14
C GLY A 20 -25.27 -9.07 19.88
N ASP A 21 -26.07 -9.20 18.82
CA ASP A 21 -26.65 -10.48 18.37
C ASP A 21 -25.67 -11.31 17.50
N ILE A 22 -24.47 -10.80 17.25
CA ILE A 22 -23.47 -11.41 16.36
C ILE A 22 -22.23 -11.76 17.16
N ASP A 23 -21.75 -13.00 17.04
CA ASP A 23 -20.45 -13.42 17.55
C ASP A 23 -19.31 -12.74 16.75
N PRO A 24 -18.54 -11.81 17.35
CA PRO A 24 -17.49 -11.11 16.63
C PRO A 24 -16.34 -12.02 16.21
N ALA A 25 -16.08 -13.14 16.91
CA ALA A 25 -15.05 -14.08 16.54
C ALA A 25 -15.40 -14.79 15.23
N VAL A 26 -16.62 -15.32 15.14
CA VAL A 26 -17.15 -15.98 13.94
C VAL A 26 -17.15 -15.01 12.76
N LEU A 27 -17.65 -13.78 12.95
CA LEU A 27 -17.66 -12.78 11.89
C LEU A 27 -16.24 -12.41 11.44
N THR A 28 -15.31 -12.23 12.37
CA THR A 28 -13.91 -11.88 12.03
C THR A 28 -13.26 -12.99 11.23
N ASP A 29 -13.47 -14.25 11.62
CA ASP A 29 -12.93 -15.40 10.90
C ASP A 29 -13.49 -15.46 9.48
N MET A 30 -14.80 -15.28 9.30
CA MET A 30 -15.42 -15.20 7.96
C MET A 30 -14.77 -14.10 7.10
N LEU A 31 -14.61 -12.89 7.63
CA LEU A 31 -14.02 -11.75 6.91
C LEU A 31 -12.53 -11.94 6.57
N ARG A 32 -11.85 -12.86 7.26
CA ARG A 32 -10.41 -13.10 7.13
C ARG A 32 -10.09 -14.42 6.40
N GLY A 33 -11.08 -15.04 5.75
CA GLY A 33 -10.87 -16.27 4.99
C GLY A 33 -10.84 -17.53 5.85
N GLY A 34 -11.45 -17.49 7.03
CA GLY A 34 -11.56 -18.59 7.98
C GLY A 34 -10.68 -18.42 9.23
N MET A 35 -10.93 -19.29 10.21
CA MET A 35 -10.26 -19.28 11.52
C MET A 35 -8.74 -19.44 11.40
N ALA A 36 -8.27 -20.40 10.60
CA ALA A 36 -6.84 -20.65 10.42
C ALA A 36 -6.10 -19.44 9.82
N ALA A 37 -6.68 -18.82 8.79
CA ALA A 37 -6.12 -17.61 8.17
C ALA A 37 -6.11 -16.42 9.13
N ASN A 38 -7.16 -16.24 9.94
CA ASN A 38 -7.19 -15.19 10.95
C ASN A 38 -6.16 -15.41 12.07
N GLU A 39 -6.01 -16.64 12.56
CA GLU A 39 -4.99 -16.97 13.57
C GLU A 39 -3.58 -16.75 13.02
N ARG A 40 -3.30 -17.18 11.79
CA ARG A 40 -2.01 -16.91 11.16
C ARG A 40 -1.76 -15.40 11.00
N ARG A 41 -2.75 -14.64 10.57
CA ARG A 41 -2.67 -13.17 10.50
C ARG A 41 -2.37 -12.56 11.88
N LYS A 42 -3.01 -13.03 12.96
CA LYS A 42 -2.74 -12.55 14.33
C LYS A 42 -1.29 -12.83 14.73
N GLN A 43 -0.75 -14.01 14.40
CA GLN A 43 0.65 -14.34 14.66
C GLN A 43 1.61 -13.39 13.92
N LEU A 44 1.36 -13.14 12.63
CA LEU A 44 2.18 -12.22 11.82
C LEU A 44 2.13 -10.78 12.36
N VAL A 45 0.95 -10.31 12.78
CA VAL A 45 0.84 -8.99 13.41
C VAL A 45 1.67 -8.92 14.71
N LYS A 46 1.64 -9.98 15.54
CA LYS A 46 2.44 -10.05 16.77
C LYS A 46 3.95 -9.99 16.49
N VAL A 47 4.43 -10.59 15.39
CA VAL A 47 5.84 -10.48 14.98
C VAL A 47 6.25 -9.01 14.82
N VAL A 48 5.41 -8.20 14.18
CA VAL A 48 5.66 -6.77 13.99
C VAL A 48 5.52 -5.99 15.31
N GLU A 49 4.50 -6.29 16.11
CA GLU A 49 4.27 -5.65 17.41
C GLU A 49 5.42 -5.88 18.42
N GLN A 50 6.09 -7.03 18.34
CA GLN A 50 7.20 -7.37 19.22
C GLN A 50 8.56 -6.90 18.71
N HIS A 51 8.66 -6.55 17.43
CA HIS A 51 9.94 -6.16 16.84
C HIS A 51 10.33 -4.73 17.28
N PRO A 52 11.55 -4.48 17.80
CA PRO A 52 11.94 -3.21 18.43
C PRO A 52 11.86 -1.95 17.53
N VAL A 53 11.99 -2.12 16.22
CA VAL A 53 11.85 -1.02 15.23
C VAL A 53 10.48 -1.01 14.53
N LEU A 54 10.00 -2.15 14.04
CA LEU A 54 8.77 -2.24 13.25
C LEU A 54 7.50 -1.94 14.06
N SER A 55 7.54 -2.14 15.39
CA SER A 55 6.44 -1.86 16.30
C SER A 55 6.17 -0.37 16.53
N ASP A 56 7.11 0.50 16.18
CA ASP A 56 7.02 1.95 16.38
C ASP A 56 5.76 2.56 15.77
N ARG A 57 5.11 3.47 16.52
CA ARG A 57 3.89 4.19 16.12
C ARG A 57 4.00 5.71 16.35
N ASP A 58 5.21 6.26 16.39
CA ASP A 58 5.44 7.67 16.72
C ASP A 58 5.56 8.58 15.50
N MET A 59 5.15 8.10 14.32
CA MET A 59 5.34 8.82 13.05
C MET A 59 4.68 10.20 12.99
N VAL A 60 3.64 10.46 13.79
CA VAL A 60 2.98 11.77 13.86
C VAL A 60 3.80 12.83 14.60
N TYR A 61 4.77 12.41 15.41
CA TYR A 61 5.65 13.28 16.18
C TYR A 61 6.98 13.60 15.47
N ARG A 62 7.15 13.12 14.23
CA ARG A 62 8.35 13.31 13.41
C ARG A 62 8.13 14.38 12.36
N ASN A 63 9.15 15.22 12.14
CA ASN A 63 9.18 16.09 10.95
C ASN A 63 9.42 15.26 9.67
N HIS A 64 9.35 15.92 8.51
CA HIS A 64 9.48 15.24 7.21
C HIS A 64 10.77 14.42 7.08
N SER A 65 11.93 14.99 7.42
CA SER A 65 13.22 14.32 7.31
C SER A 65 13.33 13.13 8.27
N GLU A 66 12.91 13.32 9.52
CA GLU A 66 12.90 12.25 10.55
C GLU A 66 11.98 11.10 10.15
N ARG A 67 10.79 11.41 9.63
CA ARG A 67 9.79 10.43 9.22
C ARG A 67 10.27 9.60 8.04
N TYR A 68 10.92 10.24 7.05
CA TYR A 68 11.57 9.53 5.95
C TYR A 68 12.71 8.62 6.42
N LEU A 69 13.63 9.13 7.24
CA LEU A 69 14.77 8.35 7.76
C LEU A 69 14.30 7.16 8.61
N PHE A 70 13.27 7.35 9.43
CA PHE A 70 12.69 6.25 10.20
C PHE A 70 11.93 5.26 9.30
N GLY A 71 11.27 5.74 8.26
CA GLY A 71 10.66 4.92 7.20
C GLY A 71 11.69 4.01 6.52
N LEU A 72 12.87 4.55 6.15
CA LEU A 72 13.99 3.77 5.64
C LEU A 72 14.49 2.73 6.65
N LYS A 73 14.57 3.10 7.93
CA LYS A 73 14.96 2.16 8.99
C LYS A 73 13.95 1.01 9.11
N LYS A 74 12.64 1.30 9.09
CA LYS A 74 11.59 0.26 9.06
C LYS A 74 11.70 -0.60 7.81
N ALA A 75 11.91 0.01 6.65
CA ALA A 75 12.11 -0.70 5.39
C ALA A 75 13.27 -1.72 5.48
N PHE A 76 14.43 -1.31 5.97
CA PHE A 76 15.57 -2.20 6.18
C PHE A 76 15.22 -3.38 7.10
N HIS A 77 14.61 -3.12 8.26
CA HIS A 77 14.24 -4.17 9.20
C HIS A 77 13.15 -5.10 8.66
N TYR A 78 12.22 -4.59 7.85
CA TYR A 78 11.22 -5.41 7.17
C TYR A 78 11.88 -6.34 6.15
N VAL A 79 12.74 -5.82 5.28
CA VAL A 79 13.44 -6.64 4.28
C VAL A 79 14.27 -7.71 4.96
N LYS A 80 14.98 -7.37 6.04
CA LYS A 80 15.71 -8.36 6.85
C LYS A 80 14.79 -9.43 7.43
N LEU A 81 13.65 -9.03 8.04
CA LEU A 81 12.67 -9.96 8.59
C LEU A 81 12.14 -10.94 7.53
N VAL A 82 11.85 -10.44 6.33
CA VAL A 82 11.33 -11.25 5.21
C VAL A 82 12.42 -12.12 4.58
N HIS A 83 13.67 -11.68 4.58
CA HIS A 83 14.78 -12.48 4.07
C HIS A 83 15.17 -13.62 5.03
N ASP A 84 15.20 -13.32 6.33
CA ASP A 84 15.56 -14.28 7.38
C ASP A 84 14.41 -15.27 7.66
N GLY A 85 13.17 -14.94 7.27
CA GLY A 85 11.98 -15.76 7.50
C GLY A 85 11.35 -16.26 6.21
N SER A 86 10.87 -17.51 6.20
CA SER A 86 10.17 -18.09 5.05
C SER A 86 8.70 -17.62 5.00
N TYR A 87 8.46 -16.36 4.62
CA TYR A 87 7.10 -15.80 4.48
C TYR A 87 6.63 -15.80 3.03
N SER A 88 5.39 -16.26 2.79
CA SER A 88 4.75 -16.13 1.46
C SER A 88 4.47 -14.66 1.12
N ASP A 89 4.20 -14.35 -0.16
CA ASP A 89 3.92 -12.97 -0.60
C ASP A 89 2.68 -12.35 0.07
N GLU A 90 1.69 -13.19 0.38
CA GLU A 90 0.49 -12.81 1.13
C GLU A 90 0.83 -12.47 2.59
N GLU A 91 1.67 -13.29 3.23
CA GLU A 91 2.13 -13.05 4.60
C GLU A 91 3.01 -11.80 4.70
N GLN A 92 3.91 -11.61 3.74
CA GLN A 92 4.71 -10.39 3.60
C GLN A 92 3.82 -9.14 3.50
N SER A 93 2.69 -9.23 2.79
CA SER A 93 1.73 -8.14 2.67
C SER A 93 0.98 -7.87 3.98
N ILE A 94 0.72 -8.91 4.79
CA ILE A 94 0.18 -8.75 6.16
C ILE A 94 1.20 -8.05 7.06
N LEU A 95 2.47 -8.49 7.02
CA LEU A 95 3.57 -7.89 7.79
C LEU A 95 3.77 -6.42 7.43
N LEU A 96 3.75 -6.09 6.13
CA LEU A 96 3.93 -4.72 5.64
C LEU A 96 2.80 -3.81 6.12
N ASN A 97 1.54 -4.27 6.02
CA ASN A 97 0.39 -3.52 6.53
C ASN A 97 0.45 -3.31 8.05
N ALA A 98 1.01 -4.28 8.78
CA ALA A 98 1.19 -4.18 10.22
C ALA A 98 2.25 -3.15 10.65
N LEU A 99 3.06 -2.58 9.73
CA LEU A 99 4.02 -1.53 10.06
C LEU A 99 3.36 -0.20 10.49
N GLY A 100 2.07 -0.03 10.21
CA GLY A 100 1.27 1.13 10.61
C GLY A 100 1.45 2.39 9.75
N GLU A 101 2.42 2.39 8.83
CA GLU A 101 2.66 3.43 7.84
C GLU A 101 3.28 2.83 6.58
N GLN A 102 3.09 3.49 5.44
CA GLN A 102 3.86 3.22 4.22
C GLN A 102 5.35 3.44 4.41
N VAL A 103 6.17 2.67 3.69
CA VAL A 103 7.64 2.78 3.70
C VAL A 103 8.18 3.13 2.30
N PRO A 104 9.42 3.65 2.19
CA PRO A 104 9.94 4.21 0.94
C PRO A 104 9.88 3.30 -0.29
N PHE A 105 9.94 1.97 -0.13
CA PHE A 105 9.92 1.03 -1.24
C PHE A 105 8.54 0.47 -1.59
N ASP A 106 7.42 0.88 -0.97
CA ASP A 106 6.12 0.18 -1.16
C ASP A 106 5.76 -0.06 -2.65
N LEU A 107 6.04 0.93 -3.50
CA LEU A 107 5.83 0.85 -4.95
C LEU A 107 6.65 -0.21 -5.67
N HIS A 108 7.78 -0.60 -5.10
CA HIS A 108 8.58 -1.71 -5.59
C HIS A 108 7.74 -2.99 -5.63
N ARG A 109 7.00 -3.25 -4.54
CA ARG A 109 6.11 -4.43 -4.42
C ARG A 109 4.78 -4.21 -5.12
N GLU A 110 4.21 -3.01 -5.04
CA GLU A 110 2.85 -2.75 -5.55
C GLU A 110 2.79 -2.50 -7.06
N MET A 111 3.89 -2.04 -7.69
CA MET A 111 3.88 -1.64 -9.09
C MET A 111 5.08 -2.17 -9.88
N PHE A 112 6.30 -2.07 -9.36
CA PHE A 112 7.50 -2.42 -10.13
C PHE A 112 7.55 -3.93 -10.43
N ILE A 113 7.46 -4.78 -9.40
CA ILE A 113 7.44 -6.24 -9.56
C ILE A 113 6.25 -6.70 -10.44
N PRO A 114 4.99 -6.33 -10.14
CA PRO A 114 3.84 -6.73 -10.96
C PRO A 114 3.94 -6.27 -12.42
N THR A 115 4.56 -5.12 -12.69
CA THR A 115 4.76 -4.68 -14.08
C THR A 115 5.72 -5.59 -14.84
N ILE A 116 6.78 -6.08 -14.18
CA ILE A 116 7.70 -7.05 -14.79
C ILE A 116 6.99 -8.38 -15.01
N GLU A 117 6.22 -8.88 -14.04
CA GLU A 117 5.46 -10.13 -14.13
C GLU A 117 4.41 -10.09 -15.25
N ASN A 118 3.72 -8.96 -15.39
CA ASN A 118 2.65 -8.80 -16.37
C ASN A 118 3.19 -8.54 -17.78
N GLN A 119 4.20 -7.68 -17.92
CA GLN A 119 4.61 -7.11 -19.21
C GLN A 119 5.97 -7.61 -19.71
N GLY A 120 6.77 -8.24 -18.86
CA GLY A 120 8.04 -8.85 -19.24
C GLY A 120 7.86 -10.22 -19.91
N THR A 121 8.71 -10.53 -20.88
CA THR A 121 8.87 -11.91 -21.38
C THR A 121 9.48 -12.80 -20.29
N ASP A 122 9.44 -14.12 -20.49
CA ASP A 122 9.99 -15.08 -19.53
C ASP A 122 11.49 -14.84 -19.29
N GLU A 123 12.25 -14.46 -20.32
CA GLU A 123 13.67 -14.11 -20.20
C GLU A 123 13.87 -12.81 -19.40
N GLN A 124 12.99 -11.82 -19.60
CA GLN A 124 13.03 -10.57 -18.84
C GLN A 124 12.68 -10.80 -17.38
N GLN A 125 11.68 -11.63 -17.11
CA GLN A 125 11.31 -12.03 -15.76
C GLN A 125 12.47 -12.77 -15.07
N ALA A 126 13.08 -13.74 -15.75
CA ALA A 126 14.25 -14.48 -15.24
C ALA A 126 15.46 -13.56 -14.94
N LYS A 127 15.61 -12.47 -15.69
CA LYS A 127 16.67 -11.46 -15.45
C LYS A 127 16.35 -10.56 -14.25
N TRP A 128 15.13 -10.00 -14.19
CA TRP A 128 14.84 -8.87 -13.31
C TRP A 128 14.14 -9.28 -12.00
N LEU A 129 13.26 -10.28 -12.02
CA LEU A 129 12.51 -10.68 -10.82
C LEU A 129 13.41 -11.18 -9.70
N PRO A 130 14.43 -12.03 -9.93
CA PRO A 130 15.32 -12.45 -8.84
C PRO A 130 16.04 -11.28 -8.16
N LEU A 131 16.40 -10.24 -8.92
CA LEU A 131 17.02 -9.04 -8.38
C LEU A 131 16.03 -8.19 -7.59
N ALA A 132 14.80 -8.07 -8.08
CA ALA A 132 13.74 -7.29 -7.45
C ALA A 132 13.25 -7.96 -6.15
N THR A 133 12.85 -9.23 -6.19
CA THR A 133 12.29 -9.94 -5.04
C THR A 133 13.29 -10.13 -3.90
N THR A 134 14.60 -10.13 -4.20
CA THR A 134 15.67 -10.15 -3.19
C THR A 134 16.18 -8.75 -2.79
N TYR A 135 15.51 -7.69 -3.25
CA TYR A 135 15.85 -6.28 -2.98
C TYR A 135 17.29 -5.90 -3.38
N ARG A 136 17.91 -6.63 -4.31
CA ARG A 136 19.20 -6.25 -4.92
C ARG A 136 19.06 -5.06 -5.85
N ILE A 137 17.85 -4.83 -6.36
CA ILE A 137 17.42 -3.58 -6.96
C ILE A 137 16.14 -3.11 -6.28
N ILE A 138 15.98 -1.80 -6.14
CA ILE A 138 14.72 -1.20 -5.66
C ILE A 138 14.13 -0.40 -6.82
N GLY A 139 12.86 -0.67 -7.08
CA GLY A 139 12.18 -0.20 -8.27
C GLY A 139 11.09 0.81 -7.94
N ALA A 140 11.03 1.88 -8.73
CA ALA A 140 9.90 2.80 -8.76
C ALA A 140 9.04 2.57 -10.01
N TYR A 141 7.79 3.03 -9.98
CA TYR A 141 6.97 3.19 -11.18
C TYR A 141 6.77 4.69 -11.39
N ALA A 142 7.37 5.23 -12.47
CA ALA A 142 7.67 6.64 -12.73
C ALA A 142 6.79 7.68 -11.98
N GLN A 143 7.09 7.89 -10.69
CA GLN A 143 6.75 9.02 -9.82
C GLN A 143 7.06 8.66 -8.34
N THR A 144 6.46 7.60 -7.80
CA THR A 144 6.51 7.29 -6.35
C THR A 144 7.69 6.37 -6.01
N GLY A 145 8.46 6.71 -4.95
CA GLY A 145 9.66 5.98 -4.50
C GLY A 145 10.96 6.35 -5.24
N LEU A 146 10.87 7.31 -6.17
CA LEU A 146 11.92 7.66 -7.11
C LEU A 146 12.93 8.67 -6.52
N GLY A 147 12.49 9.52 -5.59
CA GLY A 147 13.23 10.71 -5.17
C GLY A 147 14.58 10.40 -4.53
N LYS A 148 14.68 9.29 -3.80
CA LYS A 148 15.83 8.93 -2.98
C LYS A 148 16.12 7.42 -2.94
N THR A 149 15.13 6.53 -2.99
CA THR A 149 15.27 5.11 -2.65
C THR A 149 15.54 4.24 -3.88
N ALA A 150 14.78 4.42 -4.96
CA ALA A 150 14.86 3.52 -6.11
C ALA A 150 16.19 3.60 -6.87
N THR A 151 16.71 2.44 -7.28
CA THR A 151 17.88 2.29 -8.17
C THR A 151 17.46 2.10 -9.62
N HIS A 152 16.26 1.56 -9.84
CA HIS A 152 15.65 1.34 -11.15
C HIS A 152 14.24 1.92 -11.19
N ALA A 153 13.74 2.21 -12.39
CA ALA A 153 12.37 2.65 -12.58
C ALA A 153 11.74 1.97 -13.81
N ILE A 154 10.44 1.66 -13.72
CA ILE A 154 9.62 1.52 -14.92
C ILE A 154 9.31 2.93 -15.41
N VAL A 155 9.78 3.24 -16.62
CA VAL A 155 9.51 4.49 -17.34
C VAL A 155 8.51 4.20 -18.44
N ILE A 156 7.41 4.94 -18.44
CA ILE A 156 6.40 4.89 -19.49
C ILE A 156 6.70 6.01 -20.48
N ALA A 157 7.01 5.66 -21.73
CA ALA A 157 7.42 6.62 -22.76
C ALA A 157 6.85 6.26 -24.13
N ARG A 158 6.77 7.25 -25.03
CA ARG A 158 6.41 7.01 -26.43
C ARG A 158 7.61 6.40 -27.16
N LEU A 159 7.40 5.27 -27.82
CA LEU A 159 8.41 4.59 -28.62
C LEU A 159 8.39 5.17 -30.04
N PHE A 160 9.54 5.67 -30.46
CA PHE A 160 9.81 6.07 -31.84
C PHE A 160 10.77 5.06 -32.46
N LEU A 161 10.43 4.54 -33.64
CA LEU A 161 11.31 3.72 -34.48
C LEU A 161 11.56 4.51 -35.76
N ASP A 162 12.80 4.94 -35.95
CA ASP A 162 13.13 6.06 -36.83
C ASP A 162 12.26 7.28 -36.46
N ASP A 163 11.44 7.79 -37.38
CA ASP A 163 10.50 8.90 -37.14
C ASP A 163 9.05 8.43 -36.90
N ASN A 164 8.83 7.11 -36.80
CA ASN A 164 7.49 6.54 -36.62
C ASN A 164 7.16 6.33 -35.13
N ASP A 165 6.14 7.04 -34.67
CA ASP A 165 5.55 6.87 -33.34
C ASP A 165 4.68 5.61 -33.30
N VAL A 166 5.10 4.62 -32.51
CA VAL A 166 4.37 3.34 -32.36
C VAL A 166 3.67 3.22 -31.01
N GLY A 167 3.46 4.36 -30.32
CA GLY A 167 2.68 4.43 -29.10
C GLY A 167 3.49 4.28 -27.82
N VAL A 168 2.78 4.15 -26.70
CA VAL A 168 3.34 4.16 -25.35
C VAL A 168 3.81 2.77 -24.95
N GLN A 169 5.04 2.67 -24.44
CA GLN A 169 5.67 1.44 -24.01
C GLN A 169 6.34 1.61 -22.63
N SER A 170 6.58 0.48 -21.96
CA SER A 170 7.23 0.40 -20.65
C SER A 170 8.70 0.02 -20.79
N PHE A 171 9.58 0.74 -20.09
CA PHE A 171 11.03 0.53 -20.13
C PHE A 171 11.61 0.43 -18.72
N ILE A 172 12.49 -0.54 -18.47
CA ILE A 172 13.29 -0.59 -17.26
C ILE A 172 14.52 0.30 -17.44
N VAL A 173 14.64 1.34 -16.63
CA VAL A 173 15.78 2.26 -16.65
C VAL A 173 16.49 2.19 -15.31
N GLN A 174 17.80 1.92 -15.32
CA GLN A 174 18.61 2.12 -14.14
C GLN A 174 18.80 3.62 -13.93
N ILE A 175 18.41 4.12 -12.76
CA ILE A 175 18.44 5.55 -12.45
C ILE A 175 19.58 5.94 -11.52
N ARG A 176 20.12 4.99 -10.75
CA ARG A 176 21.25 5.20 -9.83
C ARG A 176 22.29 4.08 -9.94
N SER A 177 23.54 4.41 -9.63
CA SER A 177 24.59 3.43 -9.41
C SER A 177 24.22 2.51 -8.25
N LEU A 178 24.52 1.21 -8.39
CA LEU A 178 24.34 0.25 -7.30
C LEU A 178 25.49 0.29 -6.26
N GLU A 179 26.55 1.05 -6.54
CA GLU A 179 27.72 1.15 -5.66
C GLU A 179 27.64 2.36 -4.74
N ASP A 180 27.40 3.55 -5.30
CA ASP A 180 27.41 4.82 -4.54
C ASP A 180 26.06 5.55 -4.54
N HIS A 181 25.04 4.94 -5.14
CA HIS A 181 23.65 5.43 -5.20
C HIS A 181 23.48 6.80 -5.89
N LYS A 182 24.51 7.30 -6.57
CA LYS A 182 24.43 8.55 -7.32
C LYS A 182 23.60 8.35 -8.61
N PRO A 183 22.85 9.39 -9.05
CA PRO A 183 22.18 9.35 -10.34
C PRO A 183 23.15 9.05 -11.49
N LEU A 184 22.73 8.22 -12.44
CA LEU A 184 23.56 7.91 -13.63
C LEU A 184 23.61 9.10 -14.60
N PRO A 185 24.62 9.16 -15.51
CA PRO A 185 24.73 10.23 -16.49
C PRO A 185 23.45 10.45 -17.31
N GLY A 186 23.08 11.71 -17.51
CA GLY A 186 21.84 12.08 -18.21
C GLY A 186 20.58 11.97 -17.35
N ILE A 187 20.67 11.53 -16.09
CA ILE A 187 19.52 11.40 -15.20
C ILE A 187 19.59 12.48 -14.13
N LYS A 188 18.53 13.29 -14.04
CA LYS A 188 18.30 14.19 -12.90
C LYS A 188 17.11 13.67 -12.12
N VAL A 189 17.31 13.46 -10.83
CA VAL A 189 16.28 12.98 -9.93
C VAL A 189 16.29 13.78 -8.64
N ARG A 190 15.10 14.13 -8.15
CA ARG A 190 14.92 14.87 -6.89
C ARG A 190 13.67 14.42 -6.15
N ASP A 191 13.68 14.58 -4.84
CA ASP A 191 12.48 14.49 -3.99
C ASP A 191 11.60 15.72 -4.21
N ILE A 192 10.27 15.52 -4.25
CA ILE A 192 9.29 16.62 -4.36
C ILE A 192 9.03 17.30 -3.01
N GLY A 193 9.46 16.70 -1.91
CA GLY A 193 9.40 17.26 -0.57
C GLY A 193 8.14 16.86 0.23
N PRO A 194 7.77 17.69 1.23
CA PRO A 194 6.67 17.40 2.14
C PRO A 194 5.32 17.28 1.42
N LYS A 195 4.47 16.38 1.94
CA LYS A 195 3.14 16.07 1.42
C LYS A 195 2.12 16.11 2.56
N ILE A 196 0.82 16.22 2.22
CA ILE A 196 -0.27 16.15 3.21
C ILE A 196 -0.29 14.81 3.98
N GLY A 197 0.20 13.74 3.35
CA GLY A 197 0.35 12.41 3.92
C GLY A 197 1.49 11.66 3.24
N PHE A 198 1.74 10.41 3.63
CA PHE A 198 2.78 9.56 3.03
C PHE A 198 4.18 10.19 3.09
N ASN A 199 4.50 10.85 4.20
CA ASN A 199 5.77 11.57 4.36
C ASN A 199 6.98 10.65 4.53
N ALA A 200 6.76 9.36 4.83
CA ALA A 200 7.81 8.34 4.78
C ALA A 200 8.15 7.90 3.34
N VAL A 201 7.35 8.28 2.33
CA VAL A 201 7.57 7.91 0.93
C VAL A 201 8.23 9.07 0.17
N ASP A 202 9.29 8.76 -0.57
CA ASP A 202 10.08 9.70 -1.36
C ASP A 202 9.58 9.80 -2.80
N ASN A 203 8.38 10.35 -2.98
CA ASN A 203 7.92 10.77 -4.30
C ASN A 203 8.96 11.68 -4.97
N GLY A 204 9.27 11.40 -6.23
CA GLY A 204 10.32 12.09 -6.95
C GLY A 204 9.89 12.61 -8.31
N ASP A 205 10.67 13.56 -8.79
CA ASP A 205 10.69 14.06 -10.15
C ASP A 205 11.96 13.53 -10.83
N CYS A 206 11.82 13.05 -12.07
CA CYS A 206 12.89 12.46 -12.87
C CYS A 206 12.90 13.03 -14.28
N SER A 207 14.05 13.48 -14.75
CA SER A 207 14.26 13.84 -16.15
C SER A 207 15.39 13.03 -16.76
N PHE A 208 15.22 12.62 -18.02
CA PHE A 208 16.19 11.84 -18.78
C PHE A 208 16.71 12.68 -19.95
N GLN A 209 18.03 12.79 -20.09
CA GLN A 209 18.72 13.53 -21.12
C GLN A 209 19.58 12.57 -21.94
N ASN A 210 19.06 12.13 -23.10
CA ASN A 210 19.75 11.21 -24.03
C ASN A 210 20.27 9.93 -23.36
N VAL A 211 19.51 9.40 -22.39
CA VAL A 211 19.86 8.17 -21.67
C VAL A 211 19.70 6.97 -22.59
N ARG A 212 20.75 6.16 -22.70
CA ARG A 212 20.76 4.94 -23.52
C ARG A 212 20.53 3.73 -22.62
N ILE A 213 19.62 2.86 -23.06
CA ILE A 213 19.35 1.56 -22.44
C ILE A 213 19.39 0.46 -23.51
N PRO A 214 19.70 -0.79 -23.15
CA PRO A 214 19.55 -1.92 -24.08
C PRO A 214 18.11 -2.04 -24.59
N ARG A 215 17.93 -2.48 -25.84
CA ARG A 215 16.59 -2.75 -26.43
C ARG A 215 15.78 -3.69 -25.54
N GLU A 216 16.45 -4.68 -24.95
CA GLU A 216 15.88 -5.71 -24.07
C GLU A 216 15.34 -5.15 -22.75
N ASN A 217 15.54 -3.87 -22.46
CA ASN A 217 14.93 -3.21 -21.31
C ASN A 217 13.50 -2.69 -21.59
N MET A 218 13.05 -2.67 -22.85
CA MET A 218 11.63 -2.51 -23.17
C MET A 218 10.88 -3.78 -22.76
N LEU A 219 9.80 -3.68 -21.98
CA LEU A 219 9.01 -4.86 -21.57
C LEU A 219 8.21 -5.39 -22.77
N MET A 220 8.57 -6.59 -23.24
CA MET A 220 8.25 -7.05 -24.60
C MET A 220 7.26 -8.23 -24.65
N ARG A 221 6.45 -8.46 -23.61
CA ARG A 221 5.48 -9.57 -23.62
C ARG A 221 4.44 -9.41 -24.72
N TYR A 222 3.89 -8.21 -24.86
CA TYR A 222 2.77 -7.94 -25.78
C TYR A 222 3.19 -7.16 -27.03
N ALA A 223 4.08 -6.18 -26.91
CA ALA A 223 4.64 -5.42 -28.01
C ALA A 223 6.14 -5.74 -28.13
N LYS A 224 6.68 -5.93 -29.34
CA LYS A 224 8.09 -6.34 -29.51
C LYS A 224 8.78 -5.44 -30.51
N VAL A 225 10.01 -5.02 -30.18
CA VAL A 225 10.95 -4.47 -31.16
C VAL A 225 11.97 -5.55 -31.42
N GLN A 226 12.06 -6.07 -32.63
CA GLN A 226 13.02 -7.11 -32.99
C GLN A 226 14.44 -6.53 -33.16
N PRO A 227 15.50 -7.38 -33.20
CA PRO A 227 16.87 -6.91 -33.41
C PRO A 227 17.09 -6.14 -34.72
N ASP A 228 16.27 -6.41 -35.74
CA ASP A 228 16.28 -5.71 -37.03
C ASP A 228 15.51 -4.37 -37.01
N GLY A 229 14.92 -4.00 -35.86
CA GLY A 229 14.12 -2.78 -35.69
C GLY A 229 12.64 -2.95 -36.03
N SER A 230 12.19 -4.11 -36.51
CA SER A 230 10.77 -4.34 -36.83
C SER A 230 9.89 -4.37 -35.57
N PHE A 231 8.69 -3.81 -35.68
CA PHE A 231 7.74 -3.72 -34.56
C PHE A 231 6.59 -4.72 -34.69
N VAL A 232 6.41 -5.55 -33.68
CA VAL A 232 5.24 -6.41 -33.51
C VAL A 232 4.27 -5.71 -32.57
N LYS A 233 3.12 -5.31 -33.10
CA LYS A 233 2.06 -4.64 -32.33
C LYS A 233 1.40 -5.62 -31.35
N PRO A 234 0.96 -5.14 -30.17
CA PRO A 234 0.14 -5.94 -29.27
C PRO A 234 -1.27 -6.15 -29.85
N GLU A 235 -1.98 -7.16 -29.36
CA GLU A 235 -3.41 -7.34 -29.67
C GLU A 235 -4.26 -6.15 -29.21
N SER A 236 -3.82 -5.45 -28.16
CA SER A 236 -4.45 -4.26 -27.63
C SER A 236 -3.43 -3.33 -26.98
N ASP A 237 -3.46 -2.05 -27.37
CA ASP A 237 -2.59 -1.01 -26.81
C ASP A 237 -2.86 -0.78 -25.31
N LYS A 238 -4.00 -1.24 -24.78
CA LYS A 238 -4.36 -1.09 -23.36
C LYS A 238 -3.56 -2.00 -22.44
N LEU A 239 -2.88 -3.03 -22.96
CA LEU A 239 -2.14 -4.01 -22.16
C LEU A 239 -0.95 -3.39 -21.41
N VAL A 240 -0.41 -2.25 -21.89
CA VAL A 240 0.62 -1.49 -21.17
C VAL A 240 0.14 -0.94 -19.82
N TYR A 241 -1.18 -0.83 -19.62
CA TYR A 241 -1.81 -0.34 -18.39
C TYR A 241 -2.37 -1.46 -17.50
N LEU A 242 -2.09 -2.74 -17.79
CA LEU A 242 -2.66 -3.87 -17.05
C LEU A 242 -2.41 -3.76 -15.53
N THR A 243 -1.18 -3.44 -15.13
CA THR A 243 -0.81 -3.24 -13.73
C THR A 243 -1.63 -2.12 -13.06
N MET A 244 -1.95 -1.04 -13.78
CA MET A 244 -2.79 0.05 -13.26
C MET A 244 -4.23 -0.39 -13.01
N VAL A 245 -4.75 -1.33 -13.82
CA VAL A 245 -6.08 -1.92 -13.61
C VAL A 245 -6.07 -2.79 -12.35
N GLN A 246 -5.03 -3.61 -12.15
CA GLN A 246 -4.87 -4.41 -10.93
C GLN A 246 -4.80 -3.54 -9.66
N VAL A 247 -4.02 -2.45 -9.69
CA VAL A 247 -3.98 -1.49 -8.57
C VAL A 247 -5.35 -0.90 -8.29
N ARG A 248 -6.11 -0.50 -9.33
CA ARG A 248 -7.47 0.03 -9.15
C ARG A 248 -8.42 -0.97 -8.51
N ALA A 249 -8.33 -2.26 -8.85
CA ALA A 249 -9.10 -3.30 -8.18
C ALA A 249 -8.69 -3.40 -6.69
N GLY A 250 -7.40 -3.31 -6.39
CA GLY A 250 -6.87 -3.28 -5.02
C GLY A 250 -7.35 -2.09 -4.17
N LEU A 251 -7.60 -0.92 -4.79
CA LEU A 251 -8.07 0.28 -4.06
C LEU A 251 -9.42 0.06 -3.36
N ILE A 252 -10.28 -0.81 -3.90
CA ILE A 252 -11.57 -1.13 -3.27
C ILE A 252 -11.35 -1.84 -1.92
N LYS A 253 -10.40 -2.76 -1.86
CA LYS A 253 -10.01 -3.44 -0.62
C LYS A 253 -9.40 -2.45 0.37
N ALA A 254 -8.50 -1.58 -0.09
CA ALA A 254 -7.88 -0.54 0.74
C ALA A 254 -8.94 0.41 1.33
N LEU A 255 -9.93 0.83 0.53
CA LEU A 255 -11.07 1.62 1.00
C LEU A 255 -11.78 0.94 2.17
N GLY A 256 -12.15 -0.33 2.02
CA GLY A 256 -12.82 -1.11 3.06
C GLY A 256 -12.02 -1.19 4.36
N GLU A 257 -10.71 -1.42 4.27
CA GLU A 257 -9.83 -1.52 5.43
C GLU A 257 -9.65 -0.17 6.15
N ARG A 258 -9.48 0.94 5.41
CA ARG A 258 -9.33 2.28 6.00
C ARG A 258 -10.65 2.78 6.60
N LEU A 259 -11.78 2.55 5.92
CA LEU A 259 -13.11 2.86 6.47
C LEU A 259 -13.41 2.03 7.71
N ALA A 260 -13.08 0.73 7.73
CA ALA A 260 -13.27 -0.11 8.91
C ALA A 260 -12.49 0.42 10.11
N ALA A 261 -11.24 0.86 9.92
CA ALA A 261 -10.44 1.47 10.98
C ALA A 261 -11.06 2.79 11.49
N ALA A 262 -11.41 3.70 10.58
CA ALA A 262 -12.01 4.99 10.94
C ALA A 262 -13.36 4.83 11.64
N THR A 263 -14.26 4.01 11.09
CA THR A 263 -15.58 3.77 11.67
C THR A 263 -15.51 3.00 12.98
N THR A 264 -14.53 2.11 13.18
CA THR A 264 -14.30 1.45 14.48
C THR A 264 -13.95 2.47 15.56
N ILE A 265 -13.04 3.41 15.26
CA ILE A 265 -12.67 4.48 16.19
C ILE A 265 -13.89 5.36 16.50
N THR A 266 -14.57 5.85 15.47
CA THR A 266 -15.75 6.73 15.60
C THR A 266 -16.89 6.05 16.36
N THR A 267 -17.17 4.78 16.10
CA THR A 267 -18.21 4.01 16.80
C THR A 267 -17.90 3.88 18.28
N ARG A 268 -16.67 3.45 18.62
CA ARG A 268 -16.24 3.31 20.01
C ARG A 268 -16.26 4.65 20.74
N PHE A 269 -15.78 5.72 20.10
CA PHE A 269 -15.85 7.05 20.67
C PHE A 269 -17.29 7.52 20.88
N SER A 270 -18.17 7.33 19.89
CA SER A 270 -19.58 7.73 19.97
C SER A 270 -20.34 6.97 21.07
N ALA A 271 -20.02 5.69 21.26
CA ALA A 271 -20.57 4.87 22.34
C ALA A 271 -20.10 5.32 23.72
N ALA A 272 -18.84 5.74 23.86
CA ALA A 272 -18.27 6.16 25.13
C ALA A 272 -18.55 7.63 25.47
N ARG A 273 -18.69 8.48 24.46
CA ARG A 273 -18.88 9.92 24.63
C ARG A 273 -20.32 10.20 25.02
N ILE A 274 -20.50 10.91 26.12
CA ILE A 274 -21.77 11.51 26.49
C ILE A 274 -21.74 13.01 26.16
N GLN A 275 -22.82 13.50 25.56
CA GLN A 275 -23.01 14.93 25.31
C GLN A 275 -24.49 15.24 25.09
N GLY A 276 -24.95 16.36 25.63
CA GLY A 276 -26.29 16.91 25.38
C GLY A 276 -27.19 16.80 26.61
N ARG A 277 -28.48 16.56 26.43
CA ARG A 277 -29.42 16.47 27.55
C ARG A 277 -30.53 15.48 27.28
N ARG A 278 -30.82 14.62 28.26
CA ARG A 278 -32.00 13.76 28.22
C ARG A 278 -33.30 14.56 28.44
N PRO A 279 -34.45 14.13 27.88
CA PRO A 279 -35.73 14.83 28.03
C PRO A 279 -36.17 14.99 29.49
N ASP A 280 -35.80 14.05 30.35
CA ASP A 280 -36.07 14.08 31.81
C ASP A 280 -35.16 15.05 32.58
N GLY A 281 -34.22 15.71 31.89
CA GLY A 281 -33.23 16.61 32.46
C GLY A 281 -32.16 15.92 33.31
N LYS A 282 -32.16 14.58 33.42
CA LYS A 282 -31.27 13.79 34.27
C LYS A 282 -30.22 13.07 33.44
N GLY A 283 -29.10 13.74 33.23
CA GLY A 283 -27.95 13.17 32.53
C GLY A 283 -27.99 13.42 31.02
N GLU A 284 -27.10 12.72 30.32
CA GLU A 284 -26.78 12.94 28.91
C GLU A 284 -26.94 11.63 28.13
N PHE A 285 -27.14 11.72 26.82
CA PHE A 285 -27.14 10.54 25.95
C PHE A 285 -25.71 10.16 25.57
N GLN A 286 -25.49 8.87 25.29
CA GLN A 286 -24.32 8.48 24.50
C GLN A 286 -24.50 9.14 23.12
N VAL A 287 -23.43 9.70 22.55
CA VAL A 287 -23.51 10.37 21.24
C VAL A 287 -24.02 9.41 20.16
N LEU A 288 -23.73 8.12 20.31
CA LEU A 288 -24.25 7.07 19.44
C LEU A 288 -25.79 6.88 19.51
N ASP A 289 -26.47 7.35 20.56
CA ASP A 289 -27.93 7.22 20.71
C ASP A 289 -28.69 8.20 19.79
N TYR A 290 -28.02 9.25 19.29
CA TYR A 290 -28.68 10.21 18.41
C TYR A 290 -28.79 9.69 16.97
N GLN A 291 -29.99 9.78 16.40
CA GLN A 291 -30.26 9.31 15.03
C GLN A 291 -29.39 10.00 13.97
N ASN A 292 -29.06 11.28 14.14
CA ASN A 292 -28.17 11.99 13.21
C ASN A 292 -26.74 11.41 13.22
N GLN A 293 -26.22 11.01 14.40
CA GLN A 293 -24.93 10.35 14.53
C GLN A 293 -24.96 8.97 13.86
N GLN A 294 -26.02 8.19 14.10
CA GLN A 294 -26.21 6.87 13.49
C GLN A 294 -26.33 6.98 11.96
N HIS A 295 -27.12 7.93 11.47
CA HIS A 295 -27.29 8.20 10.04
C HIS A 295 -25.98 8.59 9.35
N ALA A 296 -25.10 9.34 10.03
CA ALA A 296 -23.79 9.67 9.48
C ALA A 296 -22.80 8.49 9.51
N LEU A 297 -22.87 7.64 10.55
CA LEU A 297 -21.86 6.62 10.83
C LEU A 297 -22.19 5.23 10.24
N PHE A 298 -23.41 4.73 10.42
CA PHE A 298 -23.78 3.36 10.07
C PHE A 298 -23.70 3.06 8.57
N PRO A 299 -24.05 3.98 7.65
CA PRO A 299 -23.81 3.77 6.23
C PRO A 299 -22.33 3.55 5.91
N LEU A 300 -21.41 4.23 6.61
CA LEU A 300 -19.97 4.06 6.40
C LEU A 300 -19.46 2.71 6.91
N ILE A 301 -20.05 2.18 7.99
CA ILE A 301 -19.79 0.81 8.45
C ILE A 301 -20.24 -0.17 7.36
N ALA A 302 -21.46 -0.02 6.84
CA ALA A 302 -21.98 -0.87 5.78
C ALA A 302 -21.09 -0.84 4.52
N ILE A 303 -20.63 0.34 4.11
CA ILE A 303 -19.69 0.49 2.99
C ILE A 303 -18.37 -0.22 3.28
N ALA A 304 -17.83 -0.17 4.49
CA ALA A 304 -16.60 -0.89 4.83
C ALA A 304 -16.72 -2.41 4.60
N TYR A 305 -17.85 -3.00 5.00
CA TYR A 305 -18.16 -4.41 4.72
C TYR A 305 -18.38 -4.68 3.23
N ALA A 306 -19.18 -3.85 2.56
CA ALA A 306 -19.43 -3.98 1.12
C ALA A 306 -18.14 -3.92 0.29
N SER A 307 -17.26 -2.96 0.59
CA SER A 307 -15.94 -2.82 -0.04
C SER A 307 -15.04 -4.01 0.24
N LYS A 308 -15.10 -4.59 1.46
CA LYS A 308 -14.36 -5.81 1.79
C LYS A 308 -14.78 -6.99 0.90
N PHE A 309 -16.08 -7.21 0.73
CA PHE A 309 -16.58 -8.29 -0.11
C PHE A 309 -16.30 -8.05 -1.60
N ALA A 310 -16.58 -6.85 -2.11
CA ALA A 310 -16.33 -6.49 -3.51
C ALA A 310 -14.84 -6.56 -3.88
N GLY A 311 -13.97 -6.03 -3.01
CA GLY A 311 -12.52 -6.03 -3.22
C GLY A 311 -11.88 -7.41 -3.16
N SER A 312 -12.52 -8.38 -2.49
CA SER A 312 -12.04 -9.77 -2.45
C SER A 312 -12.28 -10.54 -3.76
N VAL A 313 -13.31 -10.19 -4.54
CA VAL A 313 -13.59 -10.83 -5.85
C VAL A 313 -12.66 -10.32 -6.94
N GLY A 314 -12.23 -9.06 -6.88
CA GLY A 314 -11.39 -8.43 -7.90
C GLY A 314 -9.92 -8.85 -7.90
N GLN A 315 -9.46 -9.68 -6.94
CA GLN A 315 -8.07 -10.15 -6.84
C GLN A 315 -7.86 -11.55 -7.46
N SER A 316 -8.90 -12.17 -8.02
CA SER A 316 -8.87 -13.53 -8.59
C SER A 316 -8.66 -13.58 -10.11
N PHE A 317 -8.11 -12.51 -10.72
CA PHE A 317 -7.87 -12.39 -12.16
C PHE A 317 -6.39 -12.20 -12.49
#